data_AF-A0A3N5QKQ8-F1
#
_entry.id   AF-A0A3N5QKQ8-F1
#
_cell.length_a   1.000
_cell.length_b   1.000
_cell.length_c   1.000
_cell.angle_alpha   90.00
_cell.angle_beta   90.00
_cell.angle_gamma   90.00
#
_symmetry.space_group_name_H-M   'P 1'
#
loop_
_entity.id
_entity.type
_entity.pdbx_description
1 polymer ?
#
loop_
_entity_poly.entity_id
_entity_poly.type
_entity_poly.pdbx_seq_one_letter_code
_entity_poly.pdbx_strand_id
1 'polypeptide(L)'
;MSEYTLNEDRFFDPNVEVRKYAREIYNHIKDMPIISPHGHVDPKLFADNKPFSNPTELFLIPDHYLFRMLYSQGISLESLGIPCE
;
A
#
# COMPACT_ATOMS: atom_id res chain seq x y z
N MET A 1 19.84 6.67 9.95
CA MET A 1 18.65 6.44 9.11
C MET A 1 18.60 7.59 8.12
N SER A 2 18.61 7.33 6.82
CA SER A 2 18.40 8.38 5.83
C SER A 2 17.00 8.97 6.02
N GLU A 3 16.87 10.28 5.87
CA GLU A 3 15.57 10.94 5.86
C GLU A 3 14.75 10.40 4.67
N TYR A 4 13.59 9.84 4.96
CA TYR A 4 12.71 9.28 3.94
C TYR A 4 11.87 10.41 3.34
N THR A 5 12.33 10.96 2.21
CA THR A 5 11.65 12.06 1.52
C THR A 5 10.90 11.53 0.30
N LEU A 6 9.57 11.57 0.36
CA LEU A 6 8.73 11.32 -0.80
C LEU A 6 8.59 12.60 -1.62
N ASN A 7 8.95 12.53 -2.89
CA ASN A 7 8.74 13.64 -3.81
C ASN A 7 7.22 13.88 -4.00
N GLU A 8 6.80 15.15 -3.93
CA GLU A 8 5.40 15.53 -4.17
C GLU A 8 4.97 15.24 -5.61
N ASP A 9 5.91 15.33 -6.57
CA ASP A 9 5.72 15.04 -7.99
C ASP A 9 6.03 13.57 -8.36
N ARG A 10 6.01 12.64 -7.38
CA ARG A 10 6.24 11.21 -7.66
C ARG A 10 5.26 10.69 -8.71
N PHE A 11 5.75 9.85 -9.62
CA PHE A 11 5.04 9.31 -10.79
C PHE A 11 4.63 10.31 -11.87
N PHE A 12 4.97 11.60 -11.76
CA PHE A 12 4.81 12.55 -12.86
C PHE A 12 5.94 12.43 -13.88
N ASP A 13 5.69 12.90 -15.10
CA ASP A 13 6.66 12.90 -16.18
C ASP A 13 7.93 13.72 -15.82
N PRO A 14 9.13 13.30 -16.23
CA PRO A 14 10.35 14.08 -16.02
C PRO A 14 10.35 15.43 -16.77
N ASN A 15 9.63 15.56 -17.89
CA ASN A 15 9.51 16.80 -18.66
C ASN A 15 8.77 17.88 -17.85
N VAL A 16 9.38 19.07 -17.75
CA VAL A 16 8.89 20.17 -16.91
C VAL A 16 7.50 20.65 -17.33
N GLU A 17 7.23 20.75 -18.63
CA GLU A 17 5.93 21.22 -19.13
C GLU A 17 4.85 20.17 -18.88
N VAL A 18 5.12 18.89 -19.12
CA VAL A 18 4.17 17.80 -18.84
C VAL A 18 3.88 17.69 -17.34
N ARG A 19 4.93 17.77 -16.50
CA ARG A 19 4.79 17.74 -15.04
C ARG A 19 3.94 18.88 -14.51
N LYS A 20 4.08 20.08 -15.07
CA LYS A 20 3.27 21.24 -14.68
C LYS A 20 1.78 20.96 -14.85
N TYR A 21 1.37 20.42 -16.00
CA TYR A 21 -0.03 20.06 -16.24
C TYR A 21 -0.48 18.89 -15.35
N ALA A 22 0.36 17.87 -15.15
CA ALA A 22 0.05 16.76 -14.25
C ALA A 22 -0.21 17.25 -12.80
N ARG A 23 0.62 18.19 -12.32
CA ARG A 23 0.47 18.80 -11.00
C ARG A 23 -0.82 19.62 -10.89
N GLU A 24 -1.15 20.40 -11.93
CA GLU A 24 -2.40 21.15 -11.98
C GLU A 24 -3.61 20.22 -11.86
N ILE A 25 -3.68 19.17 -12.68
CA ILE A 25 -4.76 18.18 -12.64
C ILE A 25 -4.82 17.51 -11.27
N TYR A 26 -3.70 17.01 -10.77
CA TYR A 26 -3.63 16.32 -9.47
C TYR A 26 -4.11 17.22 -8.32
N ASN A 27 -3.72 18.49 -8.28
CA ASN A 27 -4.14 19.42 -7.24
C ASN A 27 -5.66 19.69 -7.23
N HIS A 28 -6.35 19.54 -8.36
CA HIS A 28 -7.81 19.66 -8.40
C HIS A 28 -8.54 18.41 -7.90
N ILE A 29 -7.89 17.23 -7.89
CA ILE A 29 -8.56 15.94 -7.64
C ILE A 29 -8.05 15.19 -6.41
N LYS A 30 -6.88 15.52 -5.86
CA LYS A 30 -6.22 14.73 -4.80
C LYS A 30 -7.03 14.61 -3.51
N ASP A 31 -7.89 15.59 -3.23
CA ASP A 31 -8.73 15.65 -2.02
C ASP A 31 -10.17 15.15 -2.27
N MET A 32 -10.45 14.63 -3.47
CA MET A 32 -11.75 14.03 -3.77
C MET A 32 -11.95 12.72 -2.99
N PRO A 33 -13.20 12.37 -2.60
CA PRO A 33 -13.48 11.10 -1.95
C PRO A 33 -13.07 9.91 -2.82
N ILE A 34 -12.50 8.89 -2.18
CA ILE A 34 -12.19 7.62 -2.85
C ILE A 34 -13.49 6.85 -3.03
N ILE A 35 -13.83 6.55 -4.28
CA ILE A 35 -14.88 5.59 -4.64
C ILE A 35 -14.18 4.26 -4.93
N SER A 36 -14.36 3.27 -4.04
CA SER A 36 -13.82 1.91 -4.19
C SER A 36 -14.97 0.93 -4.43
N PRO A 37 -15.41 0.73 -5.69
CA PRO A 37 -16.59 -0.07 -6.01
C PRO A 37 -16.36 -1.57 -5.91
N HIS A 38 -15.11 -2.01 -5.76
CA HIS A 38 -14.72 -3.42 -5.64
C HIS A 38 -13.50 -3.55 -4.72
N GLY A 39 -13.55 -4.50 -3.79
CA GLY A 39 -12.48 -4.77 -2.84
C GLY A 39 -12.75 -6.02 -2.00
N HIS A 40 -11.75 -6.42 -1.23
CA HIS A 40 -11.76 -7.64 -0.40
C HIS A 40 -11.47 -7.36 1.08
N VAL A 41 -11.66 -6.12 1.55
CA VAL A 41 -11.49 -5.78 2.97
C VAL A 41 -12.57 -6.50 3.78
N ASP A 42 -12.18 -7.19 4.86
CA ASP A 42 -13.13 -7.90 5.72
C ASP A 42 -14.10 -6.88 6.38
N PRO A 43 -15.43 -6.99 6.16
CA PRO A 43 -16.41 -6.08 6.75
C PRO A 43 -16.39 -6.08 8.28
N LYS A 44 -15.93 -7.16 8.92
CA LYS A 44 -15.83 -7.24 10.39
C LYS A 44 -14.87 -6.21 10.96
N LEU A 45 -13.86 -5.78 10.20
CA LEU A 45 -12.93 -4.73 10.65
C LEU A 45 -13.66 -3.44 10.99
N PHE A 46 -14.67 -3.08 10.18
CA PHE A 46 -15.48 -1.88 10.41
C PHE A 46 -16.53 -2.10 11.51
N ALA A 47 -17.12 -3.29 11.57
CA ALA A 47 -18.15 -3.62 12.56
C ALA A 47 -17.60 -3.67 13.99
N ASP A 48 -16.43 -4.30 14.17
CA ASP A 48 -15.81 -4.48 15.48
C ASP A 48 -14.99 -3.25 15.91
N ASN A 49 -14.45 -2.49 14.95
CA ASN A 49 -13.59 -1.33 15.18
C ASN A 49 -12.46 -1.59 16.20
N LYS A 50 -11.88 -2.79 16.14
CA LYS A 50 -10.75 -3.19 16.99
C LYS A 50 -9.42 -2.78 16.33
N PRO A 51 -8.41 -2.40 17.13
CA PRO A 51 -7.08 -2.15 16.59
C PRO A 51 -6.46 -3.44 16.06
N PHE A 52 -5.62 -3.31 15.03
CA PHE A 52 -4.76 -4.40 14.58
C PHE A 52 -3.73 -4.75 15.66
N SER A 53 -3.43 -6.04 15.82
CA SER A 53 -2.57 -6.53 16.90
C SER A 53 -1.10 -6.08 16.77
N ASN A 54 -0.57 -6.08 15.55
CA ASN A 54 0.82 -5.70 15.25
C ASN A 54 1.00 -5.38 13.74
N PRO A 55 2.15 -4.82 13.32
CA PRO A 55 2.39 -4.48 11.91
C PRO A 55 2.40 -5.68 10.96
N THR A 56 2.82 -6.87 11.42
CA THR A 56 2.89 -8.08 10.60
C THR A 56 1.48 -8.55 10.20
N GLU A 57 0.52 -8.50 11.13
CA GLU A 57 -0.90 -8.81 10.90
C GLU A 57 -1.58 -7.83 9.94
N LEU A 58 -1.10 -6.58 9.86
CA LEU A 58 -1.67 -5.55 9.00
C LEU A 58 -1.02 -5.52 7.61
N PHE A 59 0.31 -5.53 7.55
CA PHE A 59 1.06 -5.25 6.32
C PHE A 59 1.61 -6.49 5.64
N LEU A 60 2.02 -7.53 6.38
CA LEU A 60 2.78 -8.65 5.80
C LEU A 60 1.91 -9.87 5.52
N ILE A 61 1.25 -10.40 6.54
CA ILE A 61 0.46 -11.65 6.47
C ILE A 61 -0.65 -11.57 5.42
N PRO A 62 -1.47 -10.50 5.34
CA PRO A 62 -2.56 -10.44 4.37
C PRO A 62 -2.10 -10.10 2.94
N ASP A 63 -0.88 -9.60 2.76
CA ASP A 63 -0.39 -9.13 1.45
C ASP A 63 0.50 -10.17 0.75
N HIS A 64 -0.13 -10.90 -0.16
CA HIS A 64 0.56 -11.90 -0.96
C HIS A 64 1.60 -11.34 -1.93
N TYR A 65 1.59 -10.05 -2.27
CA TYR A 65 2.67 -9.48 -3.07
C TYR A 65 3.99 -9.46 -2.28
N LEU A 66 3.93 -9.10 -1.00
CA LEU A 66 5.12 -9.02 -0.16
C LEU A 66 5.70 -10.40 0.15
N PHE A 67 4.88 -11.31 0.69
CA PHE A 67 5.41 -12.61 1.09
C PHE A 67 5.82 -13.47 -0.10
N ARG A 68 5.18 -13.33 -1.28
CA ARG A 68 5.65 -14.03 -2.50
C ARG A 68 7.04 -13.56 -2.91
N MET A 69 7.33 -12.26 -2.79
CA MET A 69 8.66 -11.73 -3.08
C MET A 69 9.69 -12.23 -2.08
N LEU A 70 9.40 -12.23 -0.78
CA LEU A 70 10.29 -12.78 0.25
C LEU A 70 10.55 -14.29 0.03
N TYR A 71 9.48 -15.04 -0.26
CA TYR A 71 9.58 -16.46 -0.57
C TYR A 71 10.45 -16.73 -1.80
N SER A 72 10.34 -15.89 -2.84
CA SER A 72 11.21 -16.00 -4.03
C SER A 72 12.70 -15.84 -3.73
N GLN A 73 13.06 -15.23 -2.60
CA GLN A 73 14.44 -15.07 -2.12
C GLN A 73 14.85 -16.16 -1.13
N GLY A 74 14.02 -17.20 -0.94
CA GLY A 74 14.30 -18.36 -0.09
C GLY A 74 13.81 -18.23 1.35
N ILE A 75 13.01 -17.21 1.67
CA ILE A 75 12.44 -17.05 3.02
C ILE A 75 11.18 -17.92 3.15
N SER A 76 11.13 -18.81 4.14
CA SER A 76 9.98 -19.72 4.29
C SER A 76 8.72 -18.98 4.76
N LEU A 77 7.53 -19.45 4.38
CA LEU A 77 6.26 -18.83 4.75
C LEU A 77 6.02 -18.87 6.27
N GLU A 78 6.45 -19.95 6.93
CA GLU A 78 6.35 -20.14 8.38
C GLU A 78 7.15 -19.08 9.13
N SER A 79 8.31 -18.69 8.60
CA SER A 79 9.12 -17.61 9.18
C SER A 79 8.47 -16.24 9.08
N LEU A 80 7.46 -16.09 8.21
CA LEU A 80 6.65 -14.87 8.04
C LEU A 80 5.33 -14.93 8.81
N GLY A 81 5.06 -16.02 9.53
CA GLY A 81 3.81 -16.24 10.25
C GLY A 81 2.66 -16.76 9.38
N ILE A 82 2.95 -17.22 8.16
CA ILE A 82 1.95 -17.77 7.24
C ILE A 82 1.94 -19.29 7.38
N PRO A 83 0.81 -19.92 7.75
CA PRO A 83 0.73 -21.37 7.87
C PRO A 83 0.83 -22.04 6.50
N CYS A 84 1.61 -23.13 6.43
CA CYS A 84 1.55 -24.07 5.33
C CYS A 84 0.50 -25.13 5.68
N GLU A 85 -0.54 -25.27 4.86
CA GLU A 85 -1.38 -26.48 4.89
C GLU A 85 -0.59 -27.71 4.43
#